data_AF-A0AA88I7Q8-F1
#
_entry.id   AF-A0AA88I7Q8-F1
#
_cell.length_a   1.000
_cell.length_b   1.000
_cell.length_c   1.000
_cell.angle_alpha   90.00
_cell.angle_beta   90.00
_cell.angle_gamma   90.00
#
_symmetry.space_group_name_H-M   'P 1'
#
loop_
_entity.id
_entity.type
_entity.pdbx_description
1 polymer ?
#
loop_
_entity_poly.entity_id
_entity_poly.type
_entity_poly.pdbx_seq_one_letter_code
_entity_poly.pdbx_strand_id
1 'polypeptide(L)'
;MVGKPFYRCVRAHLIVLEALSGLHWNSFESYCISSCTGSSVFDEIAGIIASATDGRLIQVELSTHLNSLMSPIAEFDNSIKTYPISKLWLQYIRMVLIMLQCLLADRCGNWDLHLKAMYTIYLTMYLQDMERVPEQLREQLLQGHIIVERSVGSDNAVSPDHALESSLNLEAKQKGGIKGLTLNGTAVAK
;
A
#
# COMPACT_ATOMS: atom_id res chain seq x y z
N MET A 1 3.14 18.97 -12.68
CA MET A 1 3.65 18.20 -11.54
C MET A 1 4.89 17.43 -11.96
N VAL A 2 5.99 17.59 -11.25
CA VAL A 2 7.23 16.83 -11.52
C VAL A 2 7.08 15.44 -10.88
N GLY A 3 6.36 14.53 -11.52
CA GLY A 3 6.11 13.18 -10.98
C GLY A 3 7.35 12.26 -11.01
N LYS A 4 8.38 12.61 -11.78
CA LYS A 4 9.56 11.74 -11.99
C LYS A 4 10.28 11.32 -10.69
N PRO A 5 10.56 12.21 -9.71
CA PRO A 5 11.17 11.83 -8.43
C PRO A 5 10.28 10.90 -7.61
N PHE A 6 8.98 11.18 -7.56
CA PHE A 6 8.01 10.33 -6.86
C PHE A 6 7.99 8.90 -7.43
N TYR A 7 7.83 8.76 -8.75
CA TYR A 7 7.85 7.45 -9.41
C TYR A 7 9.19 6.72 -9.24
N ARG A 8 10.32 7.44 -9.21
CA ARG A 8 11.63 6.86 -8.89
C ARG A 8 11.69 6.33 -7.46
N CYS A 9 11.12 7.05 -6.49
CA CYS A 9 11.04 6.61 -5.11
C CYS A 9 10.18 5.35 -4.96
N VAL A 10 8.97 5.36 -5.53
CA VAL A 10 8.07 4.19 -5.53
C VAL A 10 8.77 2.99 -6.18
N ARG A 11 9.45 3.20 -7.31
CA ARG A 11 10.22 2.13 -7.98
C ARG A 11 11.35 1.58 -7.10
N ALA A 12 12.06 2.43 -6.35
CA ALA A 12 13.09 1.96 -5.43
C ALA A 12 12.49 1.04 -4.36
N HIS A 13 11.36 1.43 -3.75
CA HIS A 13 10.66 0.58 -2.78
C HIS A 13 10.16 -0.74 -3.38
N LEU A 14 9.67 -0.73 -4.62
CA LEU A 14 9.26 -1.95 -5.33
C LEU A 14 10.43 -2.91 -5.56
N ILE A 15 11.60 -2.40 -5.94
CA ILE A 15 12.80 -3.24 -6.15
C ILE A 15 13.24 -3.86 -4.83
N VAL A 16 13.24 -3.09 -3.74
CA VAL A 16 13.60 -3.62 -2.41
C VAL A 16 12.57 -4.63 -1.93
N LEU A 17 11.28 -4.37 -2.14
CA LEU A 17 10.20 -5.31 -1.82
C LEU A 17 10.43 -6.65 -2.54
N GLU A 18 10.66 -6.62 -3.86
CA GLU A 18 10.91 -7.83 -4.64
C GLU A 18 12.11 -8.62 -4.12
N ALA A 19 13.23 -7.94 -3.86
CA ALA A 19 14.43 -8.57 -3.35
C ALA A 19 14.20 -9.22 -1.97
N LEU A 20 13.51 -8.52 -1.06
CA LEU A 20 13.21 -9.04 0.27
C LEU A 20 12.18 -10.18 0.24
N SER A 21 11.16 -10.08 -0.62
CA SER A 21 10.18 -11.15 -0.84
C SER A 21 10.85 -12.40 -1.40
N GLY A 22 11.80 -12.27 -2.33
CA GLY A 22 12.58 -13.41 -2.83
C GLY A 22 13.43 -14.07 -1.75
N LEU A 23 14.12 -13.28 -0.92
CA LEU A 23 14.90 -13.81 0.21
C LEU A 23 14.02 -14.49 1.26
N HIS A 24 12.85 -13.91 1.54
CA HIS A 24 11.85 -14.48 2.44
C HIS A 24 11.35 -15.82 1.90
N TRP A 25 10.99 -15.87 0.61
CA TRP A 25 10.52 -17.09 -0.05
C TRP A 25 11.57 -18.21 -0.02
N ASN A 26 12.82 -17.92 -0.36
CA ASN A 26 13.90 -18.91 -0.32
C ASN A 26 14.14 -19.45 1.11
N SER A 27 13.99 -18.58 2.10
CA SER A 27 14.10 -18.96 3.52
C SER A 27 12.91 -19.82 3.96
N PHE A 28 11.71 -19.50 3.49
CA PHE A 28 10.50 -20.29 3.71
C PHE A 28 10.61 -21.68 3.07
N GLU A 29 11.11 -21.76 1.85
CA GLU A 29 11.35 -23.03 1.16
C GLU A 29 12.35 -23.90 1.94
N SER A 30 13.45 -23.32 2.39
CA SER A 30 14.44 -24.02 3.23
C SER A 30 13.81 -24.52 4.55
N TYR A 31 12.96 -23.71 5.17
CA TYR A 31 12.21 -24.07 6.37
C TYR A 31 11.26 -25.25 6.11
N CYS A 32 10.48 -25.21 5.03
CA CYS A 32 9.57 -26.27 4.62
C CYS A 32 10.28 -27.60 4.34
N ILE A 33 11.43 -27.56 3.66
CA ILE A 33 12.27 -28.74 3.41
C ILE A 33 12.76 -29.33 4.73
N SER A 34 13.23 -28.49 5.65
CA SER A 34 13.78 -28.95 6.95
C SER A 34 12.71 -29.49 7.92
N SER A 35 11.46 -29.02 7.83
CA SER A 35 10.39 -29.32 8.77
C SER A 35 9.54 -30.56 8.41
N CYS A 36 9.90 -31.31 7.36
CA CYS A 36 9.16 -32.49 6.84
C CYS A 36 7.71 -32.21 6.38
N THR A 37 7.32 -30.95 6.18
CA THR A 37 6.03 -30.51 5.59
C THR A 37 6.16 -30.02 4.14
N GLY A 38 7.38 -29.99 3.58
CA GLY A 38 7.68 -29.28 2.34
C GLY A 38 7.01 -29.79 1.08
N SER A 39 6.78 -31.10 0.92
CA SER A 39 6.10 -31.60 -0.29
C SER A 39 4.67 -31.08 -0.39
N SER A 40 3.88 -31.12 0.70
CA SER A 40 2.43 -30.82 0.59
C SER A 40 2.15 -29.35 0.24
N VAL A 41 2.96 -28.40 0.73
CA VAL A 41 2.72 -26.97 0.48
C VAL A 41 3.00 -26.60 -0.97
N PHE A 42 4.12 -27.07 -1.54
CA PHE A 42 4.46 -26.78 -2.93
C PHE A 42 3.59 -27.56 -3.92
N ASP A 43 3.17 -28.78 -3.56
CA ASP A 43 2.20 -29.55 -4.33
C ASP A 43 0.82 -28.87 -4.32
N GLU A 44 0.39 -28.29 -3.19
CA GLU A 44 -0.82 -27.47 -3.11
C GLU A 44 -0.72 -26.21 -3.98
N ILE A 45 0.41 -25.48 -3.94
CA ILE A 45 0.64 -24.31 -4.81
C ILE A 45 0.55 -24.70 -6.29
N ALA A 46 1.21 -25.80 -6.67
CA ALA A 46 1.18 -26.29 -8.05
C ALA A 46 -0.25 -26.67 -8.48
N GLY A 47 -1.02 -27.29 -7.59
CA GLY A 47 -2.44 -27.63 -7.81
C GLY A 47 -3.33 -26.40 -8.01
N ILE A 48 -3.10 -25.34 -7.23
CA ILE A 48 -3.81 -24.05 -7.38
C ILE A 48 -3.48 -23.42 -8.73
N ILE A 49 -2.19 -23.36 -9.10
CA ILE A 49 -1.76 -22.77 -10.37
C ILE A 49 -2.36 -23.55 -11.55
N ALA A 50 -2.34 -24.88 -11.52
CA ALA A 50 -2.95 -25.70 -12.55
C ALA A 50 -4.47 -25.43 -12.66
N SER A 51 -5.17 -25.44 -11.53
CA SER A 51 -6.61 -25.17 -11.48
C SER A 51 -6.98 -23.76 -11.97
N ALA A 52 -6.10 -22.78 -11.74
CA ALA A 52 -6.28 -21.38 -12.15
C ALA A 52 -6.08 -21.25 -13.66
N THR A 53 -5.04 -21.89 -14.18
CA THR A 53 -4.70 -21.90 -15.61
C THR A 53 -5.80 -22.57 -16.44
N ASP A 54 -6.46 -23.59 -15.87
CA ASP A 54 -7.57 -24.30 -16.49
C ASP A 54 -8.93 -23.58 -16.35
N GLY A 55 -8.97 -22.42 -15.66
CA GLY A 55 -10.20 -21.64 -15.46
C GLY A 55 -11.25 -22.33 -14.57
N ARG A 56 -10.85 -23.33 -13.78
CA ARG A 56 -11.75 -24.15 -12.94
C ARG A 56 -11.88 -23.68 -11.50
N LEU A 57 -11.09 -22.67 -11.12
CA LEU A 57 -10.97 -22.24 -9.74
C LEU A 57 -12.21 -21.45 -9.30
N ILE A 58 -13.03 -22.05 -8.42
CA ILE A 58 -14.19 -21.39 -7.82
C ILE A 58 -13.72 -20.53 -6.65
N GLN A 59 -14.36 -19.38 -6.41
CA GLN A 59 -14.01 -18.45 -5.32
C GLN A 59 -13.94 -19.12 -3.93
N VAL A 60 -14.83 -20.08 -3.65
CA VAL A 60 -14.85 -20.84 -2.38
C VAL A 60 -13.59 -21.72 -2.27
N GLU A 61 -13.24 -22.46 -3.32
CA GLU A 61 -12.04 -23.30 -3.35
C GLU A 61 -10.77 -22.46 -3.23
N LEU A 62 -10.71 -21.31 -3.93
CA LEU A 62 -9.60 -20.37 -3.81
C LEU A 62 -9.38 -19.94 -2.37
N SER A 63 -10.44 -19.59 -1.65
CA SER A 63 -10.34 -19.15 -0.26
C SER A 63 -9.82 -20.25 0.66
N THR A 64 -10.27 -21.49 0.47
CA THR A 64 -9.80 -22.66 1.24
C THR A 64 -8.33 -22.93 0.98
N HIS A 65 -7.91 -22.91 -0.28
CA HIS A 65 -6.52 -23.11 -0.69
C HIS A 65 -5.60 -21.97 -0.21
N LEU A 66 -6.05 -20.72 -0.28
CA LEU A 66 -5.27 -19.60 0.24
C LEU A 66 -5.11 -19.71 1.76
N ASN A 67 -6.15 -20.13 2.49
CA ASN A 67 -6.07 -20.33 3.93
C ASN A 67 -5.12 -21.48 4.31
N SER A 68 -5.09 -22.58 3.53
CA SER A 68 -4.15 -23.68 3.77
C SER A 68 -2.70 -23.24 3.57
N LEU A 69 -2.42 -22.41 2.56
CA LEU A 69 -1.09 -21.84 2.33
C LEU A 69 -0.67 -20.78 3.36
N MET A 70 -1.62 -20.01 3.86
CA MET A 70 -1.34 -18.95 4.83
C MET A 70 -0.86 -19.49 6.17
N SER A 71 -1.31 -20.68 6.59
CA SER A 71 -0.96 -21.24 7.90
C SER A 71 0.54 -21.56 8.02
N PRO A 72 1.17 -22.33 7.10
CA PRO A 72 2.62 -22.59 7.13
C PRO A 72 3.45 -21.31 7.01
N ILE A 73 3.03 -20.36 6.18
CA ILE A 73 3.72 -19.07 6.02
C ILE A 73 3.66 -18.28 7.34
N ALA A 74 2.51 -18.26 8.02
CA ALA A 74 2.37 -17.57 9.30
C ALA A 74 3.21 -18.21 10.40
N GLU A 75 3.31 -19.54 10.43
CA GLU A 75 4.20 -20.27 11.34
C GLU A 75 5.66 -19.93 11.09
N PHE A 76 6.09 -19.95 9.83
CA PHE A 76 7.44 -19.54 9.44
C PHE A 76 7.73 -18.08 9.84
N ASP A 77 6.83 -17.16 9.52
CA ASP A 77 6.94 -15.75 9.90
C ASP A 77 7.12 -15.58 11.40
N ASN A 78 6.39 -16.35 12.21
CA ASN A 78 6.52 -16.32 13.66
C ASN A 78 7.85 -16.89 14.14
N SER A 79 8.38 -17.91 13.46
CA SER A 79 9.70 -18.48 13.77
C SER A 79 10.83 -17.46 13.54
N ILE A 80 10.79 -16.71 12.43
CA ILE A 80 11.85 -15.78 12.05
C ILE A 80 11.74 -14.42 12.77
N LYS A 81 10.56 -14.04 13.25
CA LYS A 81 10.36 -12.80 14.04
C LYS A 81 11.17 -12.76 15.34
N THR A 82 11.67 -13.91 15.80
CA THR A 82 12.60 -13.99 16.93
C THR A 82 13.91 -13.25 16.65
N TYR A 83 14.33 -13.17 15.38
CA TYR A 83 15.52 -12.44 14.95
C TYR A 83 15.18 -10.96 14.66
N PRO A 84 15.88 -9.99 15.29
CA PRO A 84 15.58 -8.56 15.12
C PRO A 84 15.64 -8.08 13.68
N ILE A 85 16.59 -8.60 12.89
CA ILE A 85 16.79 -8.24 11.48
C ILE A 85 15.61 -8.75 10.64
N SER A 86 15.19 -10.00 10.82
CA SER A 86 14.03 -10.55 10.11
C SER A 86 12.75 -9.80 10.43
N LYS A 87 12.55 -9.42 11.70
CA LYS A 87 11.44 -8.57 12.11
C LYS A 87 11.45 -7.22 11.37
N LEU A 88 12.60 -6.58 11.24
CA LEU A 88 12.76 -5.32 10.50
C LEU A 88 12.38 -5.50 9.03
N TRP A 89 12.84 -6.58 8.37
CA TRP A 89 12.51 -6.85 6.97
C TRP A 89 11.02 -7.09 6.75
N LEU A 90 10.38 -7.90 7.60
CA LEU A 90 8.94 -8.14 7.54
C LEU A 90 8.14 -6.84 7.77
N GLN A 91 8.58 -5.99 8.69
CA GLN A 91 7.98 -4.67 8.90
C GLN A 91 8.13 -3.77 7.68
N TYR A 92 9.30 -3.78 7.03
CA TYR A 92 9.53 -3.02 5.80
C TYR A 92 8.63 -3.52 4.65
N ILE A 93 8.56 -4.83 4.42
CA ILE A 93 7.67 -5.44 3.43
C ILE A 93 6.23 -4.97 3.68
N ARG A 94 5.75 -5.10 4.93
CA ARG A 94 4.40 -4.67 5.31
C ARG A 94 4.18 -3.17 5.06
N MET A 95 5.15 -2.33 5.41
CA MET A 95 5.07 -0.88 5.18
C MET A 95 4.95 -0.55 3.69
N VAL A 96 5.76 -1.18 2.84
CA VAL A 96 5.71 -0.94 1.38
C VAL A 96 4.38 -1.43 0.80
N LEU A 97 3.88 -2.58 1.22
CA LEU A 97 2.57 -3.08 0.77
C LEU A 97 1.43 -2.13 1.14
N ILE A 98 1.43 -1.57 2.36
CA ILE A 98 0.44 -0.58 2.77
C ILE A 98 0.57 0.71 1.94
N MET A 99 1.80 1.18 1.71
CA MET A 99 2.04 2.35 0.84
C MET A 99 1.46 2.11 -0.57
N LEU A 100 1.70 0.93 -1.16
CA LEU A 100 1.16 0.57 -2.47
C LEU A 100 -0.37 0.50 -2.48
N GLN A 101 -0.99 0.03 -1.39
CA GLN A 101 -2.44 0.00 -1.23
C GLN A 101 -3.03 1.41 -1.18
N CYS A 102 -2.39 2.36 -0.45
CA CYS A 102 -2.78 3.77 -0.48
C CYS A 102 -2.68 4.34 -1.89
N LEU A 103 -1.57 4.09 -2.59
CA LEU A 103 -1.38 4.57 -3.96
C LEU A 103 -2.41 4.01 -4.94
N LEU A 104 -2.80 2.74 -4.76
CA LEU A 104 -3.86 2.13 -5.56
C LEU A 104 -5.21 2.78 -5.27
N ALA A 105 -5.53 3.01 -3.99
CA ALA A 105 -6.74 3.71 -3.59
C ALA A 105 -6.82 5.12 -4.21
N ASP A 106 -5.72 5.87 -4.14
CA ASP A 106 -5.58 7.21 -4.72
C ASP A 106 -5.66 7.21 -6.26
N ARG A 107 -5.18 6.17 -6.94
CA ARG A 107 -5.28 6.11 -8.40
C ARG A 107 -6.64 5.69 -8.91
N CYS A 108 -7.34 4.87 -8.14
CA CYS A 108 -8.67 4.37 -8.52
C CYS A 108 -9.80 5.22 -7.96
N GLY A 109 -9.51 6.23 -7.14
CA GLY A 109 -10.53 6.93 -6.36
C GLY A 109 -11.35 5.98 -5.48
N ASN A 110 -10.76 4.89 -4.99
CA ASN A 110 -11.50 3.89 -4.24
C ASN A 110 -11.49 4.20 -2.74
N TRP A 111 -12.59 4.79 -2.27
CA TRP A 111 -12.74 5.21 -0.88
C TRP A 111 -12.68 4.05 0.12
N ASP A 112 -13.31 2.91 -0.18
CA ASP A 112 -13.27 1.74 0.70
C ASP A 112 -11.86 1.18 0.84
N LEU A 113 -11.10 1.16 -0.27
CA LEU A 113 -9.71 0.74 -0.26
C LEU A 113 -8.83 1.71 0.53
N HIS A 114 -9.10 3.00 0.43
CA HIS A 114 -8.45 4.05 1.22
C HIS A 114 -8.68 3.83 2.72
N LEU A 115 -9.93 3.67 3.16
CA LEU A 115 -10.25 3.41 4.57
C LEU A 115 -9.60 2.12 5.10
N LYS A 116 -9.57 1.06 4.30
CA LYS A 116 -8.85 -0.19 4.66
C LYS A 116 -7.35 0.04 4.86
N ALA A 117 -6.73 0.86 4.01
CA ALA A 117 -5.33 1.20 4.15
C ALA A 117 -5.09 2.05 5.42
N MET A 118 -5.96 3.03 5.68
CA MET A 118 -5.90 3.88 6.88
C MET A 118 -6.08 3.09 8.19
N TYR A 119 -6.95 2.08 8.19
CA TYR A 119 -7.07 1.13 9.30
C TYR A 119 -5.77 0.38 9.55
N THR A 120 -5.10 -0.06 8.48
CA THR A 120 -3.87 -0.85 8.57
C THR A 120 -2.68 -0.06 9.14
N ILE A 121 -2.66 1.27 8.97
CA ILE A 121 -1.68 2.19 9.58
C ILE A 121 -2.11 2.72 10.96
N TYR A 122 -3.19 2.19 11.54
CA TYR A 122 -3.70 2.54 12.87
C TYR A 122 -4.14 4.02 13.02
N LEU A 123 -4.69 4.63 11.96
CA LEU A 123 -5.19 6.00 12.00
C LEU A 123 -6.63 6.06 12.56
N THR A 124 -6.80 5.62 13.81
CA THR A 124 -8.13 5.41 14.43
C THR A 124 -8.97 6.68 14.54
N MET A 125 -8.34 7.81 14.87
CA MET A 125 -9.05 9.10 14.96
C MET A 125 -9.54 9.58 13.59
N TYR A 126 -8.73 9.38 12.55
CA TYR A 126 -9.14 9.65 11.18
C TYR A 126 -10.35 8.80 10.78
N LEU A 127 -10.36 7.51 11.11
CA LEU A 127 -11.51 6.65 10.80
C LEU A 127 -12.79 7.10 11.51
N GLN A 128 -12.70 7.51 12.77
CA GLN A 128 -13.84 8.06 13.51
C GLN A 128 -14.37 9.35 12.88
N ASP A 129 -13.47 10.22 12.39
CA ASP A 129 -13.86 11.43 11.68
C ASP A 129 -14.52 11.08 10.33
N MET A 130 -14.03 10.07 9.64
CA MET A 130 -14.60 9.57 8.38
C MET A 130 -15.95 8.84 8.55
N GLU A 131 -16.31 8.41 9.76
CA GLU A 131 -17.66 7.92 10.07
C GLU A 131 -18.67 9.07 10.25
N ARG A 132 -18.18 10.26 10.59
CA ARG A 132 -19.00 11.43 10.94
C ARG A 132 -19.14 12.45 9.82
N VAL A 133 -18.53 12.21 8.66
CA VAL A 133 -18.67 13.11 7.51
C VAL A 133 -20.13 13.20 7.06
N PRO A 134 -20.60 14.40 6.64
CA PRO A 134 -21.96 14.57 6.14
C PRO A 134 -22.27 13.62 4.98
N GLU A 135 -23.52 13.17 4.88
CA GLU A 135 -23.96 12.21 3.84
C GLU A 135 -23.57 12.68 2.42
N GLN A 136 -23.80 13.97 2.14
CA GLN A 136 -23.48 14.58 0.86
C GLN A 136 -21.99 14.45 0.51
N LEU A 137 -21.11 14.61 1.50
CA LEU A 137 -19.67 14.42 1.29
C LEU A 137 -19.37 12.94 1.11
N ARG A 138 -19.97 12.05 1.91
CA ARG A 138 -19.78 10.59 1.79
C ARG A 138 -20.14 10.08 0.39
N GLU A 139 -21.23 10.56 -0.21
CA GLU A 139 -21.61 10.23 -1.59
C GLU A 139 -20.52 10.64 -2.59
N GLN A 140 -19.94 11.83 -2.44
CA GLN A 140 -18.85 12.30 -3.30
C GLN A 140 -17.58 11.45 -3.12
N LEU A 141 -17.26 11.06 -1.87
CA LEU A 141 -16.11 10.20 -1.59
C LEU A 141 -16.29 8.83 -2.26
N LEU A 142 -17.48 8.23 -2.17
CA LEU A 142 -17.80 6.94 -2.79
C LEU A 142 -17.83 7.00 -4.33
N GLN A 143 -18.11 8.17 -4.91
CA GLN A 143 -17.98 8.42 -6.36
C GLN A 143 -16.51 8.56 -6.81
N GLY A 144 -15.56 8.52 -5.88
CA GLY A 144 -14.14 8.63 -6.16
C GLY A 144 -13.63 10.06 -6.28
N HIS A 145 -14.41 11.05 -5.83
CA HIS A 145 -13.99 12.45 -5.73
C HIS A 145 -13.07 12.68 -4.52
N ILE A 146 -12.08 11.79 -4.37
CA ILE A 146 -11.04 11.80 -3.33
C ILE A 146 -9.66 12.06 -3.93
N ILE A 147 -9.61 12.29 -5.25
CA ILE A 147 -8.40 12.33 -6.07
C ILE A 147 -8.40 13.62 -6.90
N VAL A 148 -7.20 14.08 -7.24
CA VAL A 148 -6.99 15.24 -8.12
C VAL A 148 -6.37 14.74 -9.41
N GLU A 149 -7.03 15.03 -10.52
CA GLU A 149 -6.56 14.71 -11.87
C GLU A 149 -6.30 16.00 -12.65
N ARG A 150 -5.22 16.02 -13.42
CA ARG A 150 -4.93 17.14 -14.32
C ARG A 150 -5.67 17.01 -15.66
N SER A 151 -5.96 15.78 -16.07
CA SER A 151 -6.60 15.44 -17.34
C SER A 151 -7.39 14.16 -17.20
N VAL A 152 -8.65 14.18 -17.66
CA VAL A 152 -9.55 13.03 -17.60
C VAL A 152 -8.97 11.84 -18.37
N GLY A 153 -8.98 10.65 -17.78
CA GLY A 153 -8.65 9.38 -18.45
C GLY A 153 -7.15 9.06 -18.57
N SER A 154 -6.28 9.74 -17.82
CA SER A 154 -4.87 9.37 -17.70
C SER A 154 -4.56 8.84 -16.29
N ASP A 155 -3.58 7.94 -16.16
CA ASP A 155 -3.07 7.40 -14.89
C ASP A 155 -2.32 8.46 -14.04
N ASN A 156 -2.87 9.68 -13.94
CA ASN A 156 -2.29 10.83 -13.27
C ASN A 156 -3.10 11.31 -12.07
N ALA A 157 -4.11 10.54 -11.65
CA ALA A 157 -4.76 10.70 -10.37
C ALA A 157 -3.75 10.64 -9.23
N VAL A 158 -3.82 11.63 -8.35
CA VAL A 158 -3.02 11.72 -7.13
C VAL A 158 -3.90 12.18 -5.98
N SER A 159 -3.49 11.89 -4.75
CA SER A 159 -4.18 12.44 -3.57
C SER A 159 -4.14 13.98 -3.56
N PRO A 160 -5.13 14.63 -2.93
CA PRO A 160 -5.15 16.08 -2.77
C PRO A 160 -3.88 16.61 -2.08
N ASP A 161 -3.35 15.86 -1.12
CA ASP A 161 -2.13 16.20 -0.40
C ASP A 161 -0.90 16.18 -1.33
N HIS A 162 -0.80 15.16 -2.19
CA HIS A 162 0.24 15.10 -3.20
C HIS A 162 0.10 16.23 -4.24
N ALA A 163 -1.13 16.52 -4.67
CA ALA A 163 -1.40 17.62 -5.60
C ALA A 163 -0.98 18.96 -4.99
N LEU A 164 -1.32 19.21 -3.72
CA LEU A 164 -0.95 20.40 -2.97
C LEU A 164 0.56 20.52 -2.79
N GLU A 165 1.24 19.42 -2.41
CA GLU A 165 2.70 19.42 -2.27
C GLU A 165 3.41 19.68 -3.61
N SER A 166 2.89 19.10 -4.68
CA SER A 166 3.45 19.22 -6.04
C SER A 166 3.04 20.48 -6.80
N SER A 167 2.21 21.34 -6.20
CA SER A 167 1.76 22.61 -6.78
C SER A 167 2.07 23.77 -5.82
N LEU A 168 1.13 24.09 -4.93
CA LEU A 168 1.15 25.27 -4.05
C LEU A 168 2.39 25.28 -3.14
N ASN A 169 2.69 24.16 -2.47
CA ASN A 169 3.84 24.12 -1.56
C ASN A 169 5.16 24.18 -2.33
N LEU A 170 5.24 23.51 -3.48
CA LEU A 170 6.44 23.56 -4.32
C LEU A 170 6.69 25.01 -4.79
N GLU A 171 5.66 25.72 -5.23
CA GLU A 171 5.75 27.12 -5.65
C GLU A 171 6.17 28.02 -4.48
N ALA A 172 5.55 27.85 -3.31
CA ALA A 172 5.90 28.59 -2.10
C ALA A 172 7.32 28.32 -1.59
N LYS A 173 7.89 27.14 -1.86
CA LYS A 173 9.26 26.76 -1.44
C LYS A 173 10.34 27.15 -2.46
N GLN A 174 9.97 27.58 -3.67
CA GLN A 174 10.93 27.98 -4.71
C GLN A 174 11.60 29.33 -4.40
N LYS A 175 12.63 29.67 -5.19
CA LYS A 175 13.42 30.90 -5.04
C LYS A 175 12.51 32.12 -5.25
N GLY A 176 12.21 32.85 -4.18
CA GLY A 176 11.26 33.97 -4.19
C GLY A 176 9.93 33.68 -3.49
N GLY A 177 9.70 32.44 -3.05
CA GLY A 177 8.55 32.05 -2.25
C GLY A 177 8.68 32.35 -0.75
N ILE A 178 7.73 31.87 0.03
CA ILE A 178 7.58 32.17 1.47
C ILE A 178 8.73 31.50 2.26
N LYS A 179 9.59 32.32 2.86
CA LYS A 179 10.62 31.87 3.78
C LYS A 179 10.22 32.16 5.23
N GLY A 180 9.81 31.12 5.95
CA GLY A 180 9.46 31.20 7.37
C GLY A 180 8.13 31.89 7.66
N LEU A 181 7.81 32.02 8.94
CA LEU A 181 6.70 32.85 9.43
C LEU A 181 7.16 34.32 9.36
N THR A 182 6.53 35.13 8.51
CA THR A 182 6.78 36.57 8.51
C THR A 182 5.95 37.21 9.62
N LEU A 183 6.62 37.92 10.54
CA LEU A 183 5.97 38.69 11.61
C LEU A 183 5.65 40.13 11.16
N ASN A 184 5.95 40.48 9.90
CA ASN A 184 5.63 41.78 9.34
C ASN A 184 4.12 41.89 9.11
N GLY A 185 3.46 42.80 9.84
CA GLY A 185 2.01 43.04 9.76
C GLY A 185 1.50 43.51 8.40
N THR A 186 2.39 43.89 7.48
CA THR A 186 2.04 44.23 6.09
C THR A 186 1.97 43.02 5.15
N ALA A 187 2.50 41.87 5.56
CA ALA A 187 2.50 40.64 4.76
C ALA A 187 1.44 39.62 5.21
N VAL A 188 0.72 39.91 6.29
CA VAL A 188 -0.53 39.21 6.65
C VAL A 188 -1.62 39.75 5.73
N ALA A 189 -2.17 38.90 4.87
CA ALA A 189 -3.25 39.28 3.96
C ALA A 189 -4.43 39.86 4.76
N LYS A 190 -4.97 40.99 4.29
CA LYS A 190 -6.24 41.55 4.76
C LYS A 190 -7.40 40.66 4.34
#